data_AF-A0A6S7GBT6-F1
#
_entry.id   AF-A0A6S7GBT6-F1
#
_cell.length_a   1.000
_cell.length_b   1.000
_cell.length_c   1.000
_cell.angle_alpha   90.00
_cell.angle_beta   90.00
_cell.angle_gamma   90.00
#
_symmetry.space_group_name_H-M   'P 1'
#
loop_
_entity.id
_entity.type
_entity.pdbx_description
1 polymer ?
#
loop_
_entity_poly.entity_id
_entity_poly.type
_entity_poly.pdbx_seq_one_letter_code
_entity_poly.pdbx_strand_id
1 'polypeptide(L)'
;MVGFRDKTKRVRAHLLLVLCTLCAVQMPSATSTADNLDRCLNGKHHKKSPGAEGAGLKKYHCSPWAERSCCTNETAQSIKQDGVFTLYNMKWNHCSRNLSKACRDWFIKDTCFYECSPNLGPFLVVDKRSKITRKERVINVPLCASDCDAWFEACRDDLTCSDNWGKNWKWTKQGNQCIKECRTFKEYFQDSSTFCNNIFDRTFEYAHGKAGEDCLSLWPNVSKDGKNPNENVARIVQKSHAQYAAVGEKVVNFLDTCVATNYHKSKPGPELDITECVPWRGHACCTKNTTDAIKKDGGVSLFNMKWDHCGNLSKKCKDYFIKDTCFYSCSPNLAPWIVKDNVPKKARTERVMNIPLCSDECDGWFEACKDDYTCSDNWGETWKWSKKGNECKLPCKRFKDYYKDPVSFCNKIFDHSFEYTDGEHGKDCMSLWPDSDIRDLNRELASKVALTLVSAGISLNPPVFANIGFIVYAALFLQKLLDL
;
A
#
# COMPACT_ATOMS: atom_id res chain seq x y z
N MET A 1 65.92 -55.25 -18.96
CA MET A 1 66.48 -54.72 -17.70
C MET A 1 66.13 -53.24 -17.62
N VAL A 2 65.53 -52.82 -16.49
CA VAL A 2 65.57 -51.50 -15.83
C VAL A 2 65.71 -50.24 -16.72
N GLY A 3 64.87 -49.21 -16.69
CA GLY A 3 63.78 -48.84 -15.79
C GLY A 3 63.21 -47.47 -16.22
N PHE A 4 61.99 -47.15 -15.77
CA PHE A 4 61.33 -45.86 -16.01
C PHE A 4 61.12 -45.13 -14.66
N ARG A 5 61.63 -43.90 -14.55
CA ARG A 5 61.32 -42.89 -13.50
C ARG A 5 60.33 -41.90 -14.13
N ASP A 6 59.05 -41.91 -13.76
CA ASP A 6 58.40 -41.23 -12.63
C ASP A 6 58.33 -39.69 -12.76
N LYS A 7 57.11 -39.20 -13.08
CA LYS A 7 56.58 -37.89 -12.71
C LYS A 7 55.06 -37.98 -12.58
N THR A 8 54.53 -38.21 -11.37
CA THR A 8 53.24 -37.63 -10.95
C THR A 8 53.00 -37.75 -9.44
N LYS A 9 52.95 -36.61 -8.75
CA LYS A 9 52.45 -36.39 -7.37
C LYS A 9 51.70 -35.05 -7.42
N ARG A 10 50.56 -34.82 -6.77
CA ARG A 10 49.96 -35.44 -5.58
C ARG A 10 48.47 -35.11 -5.52
N VAL A 11 47.68 -36.13 -5.16
CA VAL A 11 46.27 -36.10 -4.76
C VAL A 11 46.16 -35.65 -3.30
N ARG A 12 45.08 -34.94 -2.94
CA ARG A 12 44.32 -35.10 -1.68
C ARG A 12 43.05 -34.25 -1.69
N ALA A 13 41.88 -34.89 -1.81
CA ALA A 13 40.64 -34.49 -1.15
C ALA A 13 39.53 -35.53 -1.41
N HIS A 14 39.32 -36.42 -0.44
CA HIS A 14 38.04 -37.10 -0.22
C HIS A 14 37.85 -37.16 1.29
N LEU A 15 36.75 -36.60 1.81
CA LEU A 15 35.66 -37.35 2.44
C LEU A 15 34.62 -36.41 3.08
N LEU A 16 33.36 -36.84 3.00
CA LEU A 16 32.17 -36.48 3.80
C LEU A 16 31.07 -35.69 3.07
N LEU A 17 30.37 -36.44 2.22
CA LEU A 17 29.00 -36.22 1.77
C LEU A 17 28.10 -37.05 2.70
N VAL A 18 27.46 -36.43 3.70
CA VAL A 18 26.36 -37.03 4.50
C VAL A 18 25.37 -35.93 4.86
N LEU A 19 24.17 -36.04 4.29
CA LEU A 19 22.86 -35.49 4.69
C LEU A 19 22.76 -34.00 5.11
N CYS A 20 22.33 -33.17 4.16
CA CYS A 20 21.44 -32.04 4.41
C CYS A 20 20.34 -32.01 3.34
N THR A 21 19.55 -33.09 3.28
CA THR A 21 18.21 -33.03 2.70
C THR A 21 17.24 -32.59 3.80
N LEU A 22 16.34 -31.65 3.44
CA LEU A 22 15.15 -31.24 4.20
C LEU A 22 15.39 -30.30 5.39
N CYS A 23 15.74 -29.05 5.09
CA CYS A 23 15.08 -27.85 5.66
C CYS A 23 15.46 -26.63 4.82
N ALA A 24 15.18 -26.68 3.52
CA ALA A 24 14.80 -25.46 2.83
C ALA A 24 13.47 -25.08 3.46
N VAL A 25 13.52 -24.20 4.47
CA VAL A 25 12.36 -23.41 4.83
C VAL A 25 11.99 -22.71 3.53
N GLN A 26 10.99 -23.26 2.85
CA GLN A 26 10.24 -22.54 1.86
C GLN A 26 9.65 -21.36 2.61
N MET A 27 10.40 -20.25 2.64
CA MET A 27 9.77 -18.95 2.67
C MET A 27 8.69 -19.03 1.60
N PRO A 28 7.43 -18.68 1.90
CA PRO A 28 6.43 -18.57 0.86
C PRO A 28 7.03 -17.63 -0.17
N SER A 29 7.45 -18.19 -1.30
CA SER A 29 7.61 -17.44 -2.53
C SER A 29 6.38 -16.56 -2.59
N ALA A 30 6.57 -15.25 -2.76
CA ALA A 30 5.52 -14.35 -3.18
C ALA A 30 4.64 -15.15 -4.13
N THR A 31 3.42 -15.45 -3.67
CA THR A 31 2.52 -16.33 -4.39
C THR A 31 2.36 -15.64 -5.72
N SER A 32 2.78 -16.29 -6.82
CA SER A 32 2.37 -15.87 -8.15
C SER A 32 0.89 -15.57 -8.02
N THR A 33 0.49 -14.31 -8.18
CA THR A 33 -0.90 -13.87 -8.00
C THR A 33 -1.76 -14.90 -8.69
N ALA A 34 -2.47 -15.73 -7.92
CA ALA A 34 -3.31 -16.77 -8.50
C ALA A 34 -4.21 -16.03 -9.49
N ASP A 35 -4.20 -16.43 -10.76
CA ASP A 35 -4.95 -15.70 -11.77
C ASP A 35 -6.44 -15.75 -11.37
N ASN A 36 -6.92 -14.65 -10.80
CA ASN A 36 -8.29 -14.56 -10.33
C ASN A 36 -9.27 -14.64 -11.50
N LEU A 37 -8.82 -14.46 -12.74
CA LEU A 37 -9.68 -14.61 -13.90
C LEU A 37 -10.00 -16.08 -14.18
N ASP A 38 -9.17 -17.04 -13.76
CA ASP A 38 -9.28 -18.48 -14.09
C ASP A 38 -9.59 -19.39 -12.89
N ARG A 39 -10.34 -18.87 -11.92
CA ARG A 39 -10.79 -19.63 -10.75
C ARG A 39 -12.22 -19.30 -10.38
N CYS A 40 -12.85 -20.22 -9.65
CA CYS A 40 -14.17 -20.04 -9.10
C CYS A 40 -14.11 -19.73 -7.61
N LEU A 41 -15.20 -19.17 -7.07
CA LEU A 41 -15.39 -18.97 -5.65
C LEU A 41 -15.26 -20.32 -4.92
N ASN A 42 -14.54 -20.34 -3.79
CA ASN A 42 -14.43 -21.54 -2.97
C ASN A 42 -15.72 -21.79 -2.15
N GLY A 43 -16.73 -22.35 -2.81
CA GLY A 43 -18.06 -22.61 -2.29
C GLY A 43 -18.51 -24.05 -2.53
N LYS A 44 -19.54 -24.49 -1.79
CA LYS A 44 -20.06 -25.86 -1.87
C LYS A 44 -20.59 -26.24 -3.26
N HIS A 45 -21.14 -25.27 -3.99
CA HIS A 45 -21.81 -25.49 -5.28
C HIS A 45 -21.02 -24.91 -6.47
N HIS A 46 -19.77 -24.53 -6.21
CA HIS A 46 -18.83 -24.05 -7.22
C HIS A 46 -17.88 -25.18 -7.63
N LYS A 47 -17.54 -25.19 -8.92
CA LYS A 47 -16.41 -25.94 -9.46
C LYS A 47 -15.11 -25.33 -8.94
N LYS A 48 -13.99 -26.05 -9.10
CA LYS A 48 -12.66 -25.50 -8.76
C LYS A 48 -12.19 -24.45 -9.77
N SER A 49 -12.45 -24.69 -11.04
CA SER A 49 -12.06 -23.83 -12.16
C SER A 49 -13.23 -23.72 -13.15
N PRO A 50 -13.32 -22.59 -13.88
CA PRO A 50 -14.35 -22.41 -14.90
C PRO A 50 -14.24 -23.45 -16.00
N GLY A 51 -15.36 -23.87 -16.56
CA GLY A 51 -15.39 -24.78 -17.71
C GLY A 51 -16.76 -24.86 -18.34
N ALA A 52 -16.80 -25.34 -19.58
CA ALA A 52 -18.04 -25.52 -20.32
C ALA A 52 -18.94 -26.55 -19.63
N GLU A 53 -20.21 -26.21 -19.51
CA GLU A 53 -21.28 -27.11 -19.15
C GLU A 53 -22.15 -27.27 -20.40
N GLY A 54 -22.43 -28.49 -20.82
CA GLY A 54 -23.08 -28.78 -22.11
C GLY A 54 -24.47 -28.15 -22.30
N ALA A 55 -25.27 -28.71 -23.21
CA ALA A 55 -26.56 -28.14 -23.63
C ALA A 55 -27.60 -27.87 -22.50
N GLY A 56 -27.37 -28.38 -21.29
CA GLY A 56 -28.24 -28.19 -20.12
C GLY A 56 -28.33 -26.74 -19.63
N LEU A 57 -27.20 -26.01 -19.59
CA LEU A 57 -27.15 -24.62 -19.09
C LEU A 57 -27.68 -23.60 -20.11
N LYS A 58 -27.66 -23.93 -21.40
CA LYS A 58 -28.09 -23.05 -22.51
C LYS A 58 -29.59 -22.75 -22.58
N LYS A 59 -30.42 -23.47 -21.83
CA LYS A 59 -31.89 -23.39 -21.92
C LYS A 59 -32.54 -22.52 -20.84
N TYR A 60 -31.76 -21.82 -20.01
CA TYR A 60 -32.29 -21.16 -18.81
C TYR A 60 -31.53 -19.90 -18.40
N HIS A 61 -31.95 -19.28 -17.28
CA HIS A 61 -31.38 -18.08 -16.69
C HIS A 61 -29.88 -18.15 -16.27
N CYS A 62 -29.19 -19.26 -16.49
CA CYS A 62 -27.74 -19.32 -16.28
C CYS A 62 -26.98 -19.43 -17.62
N SER A 63 -27.68 -19.35 -18.76
CA SER A 63 -27.10 -19.51 -20.10
C SER A 63 -25.95 -18.57 -20.45
N PRO A 64 -25.83 -17.33 -19.90
CA PRO A 64 -24.70 -16.47 -20.20
C PRO A 64 -23.32 -17.02 -19.78
N TRP A 65 -23.30 -18.08 -18.97
CA TRP A 65 -22.06 -18.73 -18.50
C TRP A 65 -21.88 -20.15 -19.03
N ALA A 66 -22.73 -20.65 -19.92
CA ALA A 66 -22.72 -22.05 -20.35
C ALA A 66 -21.36 -22.53 -20.88
N GLU A 67 -20.64 -21.70 -21.64
CA GLU A 67 -19.34 -22.04 -22.23
C GLU A 67 -18.16 -21.94 -21.23
N ARG A 68 -18.34 -21.20 -20.12
CA ARG A 68 -17.29 -20.94 -19.13
C ARG A 68 -17.94 -20.68 -17.77
N SER A 69 -18.50 -21.73 -17.18
CA SER A 69 -19.27 -21.66 -15.94
C SER A 69 -18.44 -22.04 -14.74
N CYS A 70 -18.74 -21.45 -13.59
CA CYS A 70 -18.30 -21.89 -12.27
C CYS A 70 -19.29 -22.81 -11.54
N CYS A 71 -20.51 -22.95 -12.04
CA CYS A 71 -21.52 -23.88 -11.49
C CYS A 71 -21.65 -25.11 -12.40
N THR A 72 -22.17 -26.22 -11.87
CA THR A 72 -22.54 -27.39 -12.68
C THR A 72 -23.97 -27.27 -13.22
N ASN A 73 -24.32 -28.10 -14.20
CA ASN A 73 -25.71 -28.21 -14.67
C ASN A 73 -26.71 -28.58 -13.55
N GLU A 74 -26.33 -29.43 -12.60
CA GLU A 74 -27.17 -29.80 -11.44
C GLU A 74 -27.42 -28.60 -10.52
N THR A 75 -26.41 -27.75 -10.34
CA THR A 75 -26.54 -26.50 -9.58
C THR A 75 -27.54 -25.57 -10.28
N ALA A 76 -27.38 -25.36 -11.59
CA ALA A 76 -28.29 -24.53 -12.39
C ALA A 76 -29.74 -25.08 -12.39
N GLN A 77 -29.92 -26.40 -12.42
CA GLN A 77 -31.24 -27.03 -12.31
C GLN A 77 -31.88 -26.82 -10.93
N SER A 78 -31.09 -26.91 -9.86
CA SER A 78 -31.56 -26.60 -8.49
C SER A 78 -32.03 -25.15 -8.40
N ILE A 79 -31.27 -24.22 -9.01
CA ILE A 79 -31.67 -22.80 -9.08
C ILE A 79 -33.00 -22.63 -9.78
N LYS A 80 -33.18 -23.30 -10.92
CA LYS A 80 -34.45 -23.27 -11.66
C LYS A 80 -35.62 -23.81 -10.85
N GLN A 81 -35.40 -24.90 -10.11
CA GLN A 81 -36.47 -25.62 -9.43
C GLN A 81 -37.00 -24.84 -8.22
N ASP A 82 -36.11 -24.33 -7.36
CA ASP A 82 -36.53 -23.71 -6.10
C ASP A 82 -35.77 -22.43 -5.73
N GLY A 83 -34.89 -21.94 -6.61
CA GLY A 83 -34.06 -20.75 -6.39
C GLY A 83 -32.78 -21.10 -5.64
N VAL A 84 -32.84 -21.17 -4.32
CA VAL A 84 -31.67 -21.50 -3.47
C VAL A 84 -32.06 -22.36 -2.28
N PHE A 85 -33.27 -22.92 -2.27
CA PHE A 85 -33.75 -23.67 -1.11
C PHE A 85 -32.99 -24.98 -0.97
N THR A 86 -32.86 -25.75 -2.06
CA THR A 86 -32.05 -26.99 -2.02
C THR A 86 -30.55 -26.70 -1.83
N LEU A 87 -30.06 -25.56 -2.31
CA LEU A 87 -28.64 -25.20 -2.19
C LEU A 87 -28.25 -24.76 -0.79
N TYR A 88 -29.07 -23.91 -0.16
CA TYR A 88 -28.71 -23.16 1.05
C TYR A 88 -29.79 -23.17 2.15
N ASN A 89 -30.85 -23.96 1.98
CA ASN A 89 -32.04 -23.96 2.85
C ASN A 89 -32.72 -22.58 2.94
N MET A 90 -32.51 -21.73 1.92
CA MET A 90 -33.00 -20.35 1.90
C MET A 90 -34.30 -20.25 1.10
N LYS A 91 -35.36 -19.81 1.76
CA LYS A 91 -36.68 -19.49 1.22
C LYS A 91 -36.74 -18.02 0.82
N TRP A 92 -36.96 -17.79 -0.47
CA TRP A 92 -37.32 -16.45 -0.97
C TRP A 92 -38.74 -16.06 -0.60
N ASN A 93 -39.67 -17.01 -0.58
CA ASN A 93 -41.04 -16.78 -0.10
C ASN A 93 -41.06 -16.96 1.43
N HIS A 94 -40.66 -15.93 2.17
CA HIS A 94 -40.62 -15.94 3.65
C HIS A 94 -41.74 -15.12 4.30
N CYS A 95 -42.55 -14.41 3.51
CA CYS A 95 -43.72 -13.66 3.95
C CYS A 95 -45.03 -14.36 3.55
N SER A 96 -46.17 -13.81 3.96
CA SER A 96 -47.51 -14.37 3.67
C SER A 96 -47.87 -14.40 2.19
N ARG A 97 -47.22 -13.57 1.37
CA ARG A 97 -47.35 -13.54 -0.08
C ARG A 97 -46.04 -13.99 -0.72
N ASN A 98 -46.16 -14.78 -1.78
CA ASN A 98 -45.01 -15.15 -2.60
C ASN A 98 -44.47 -13.93 -3.35
N LEU A 99 -43.17 -13.94 -3.66
CA LEU A 99 -42.62 -12.96 -4.58
C LEU A 99 -43.34 -13.06 -5.93
N SER A 100 -43.57 -11.91 -6.54
CA SER A 100 -44.00 -11.79 -7.93
C SER A 100 -43.02 -12.52 -8.85
N LYS A 101 -43.51 -12.93 -10.03
CA LYS A 101 -42.66 -13.56 -11.04
C LYS A 101 -41.50 -12.63 -11.45
N ALA A 102 -41.78 -11.34 -11.61
CA ALA A 102 -40.77 -10.36 -12.02
C ALA A 102 -39.63 -10.26 -11.00
N CYS A 103 -39.97 -10.13 -9.70
CA CYS A 103 -38.96 -10.10 -8.64
C CYS A 103 -38.18 -11.42 -8.55
N ARG A 104 -38.90 -12.56 -8.61
CA ARG A 104 -38.28 -13.90 -8.56
C ARG A 104 -37.29 -14.12 -9.70
N ASP A 105 -37.62 -13.68 -10.92
CA ASP A 105 -36.75 -13.81 -12.09
C ASP A 105 -35.41 -13.05 -11.88
N TRP A 106 -35.42 -11.92 -11.18
CA TRP A 106 -34.18 -11.20 -10.84
C TRP A 106 -33.32 -11.90 -9.79
N PHE A 107 -33.93 -12.46 -8.74
CA PHE A 107 -33.18 -13.29 -7.78
C PHE A 107 -32.56 -14.53 -8.44
N ILE A 108 -33.19 -15.07 -9.48
CA ILE A 108 -32.61 -16.14 -10.30
C ILE A 108 -31.38 -15.64 -11.06
N LYS A 109 -31.44 -14.46 -11.70
CA LYS A 109 -30.28 -13.86 -12.40
C LYS A 109 -29.12 -13.64 -11.45
N ASP A 110 -29.38 -13.07 -10.27
CA ASP A 110 -28.40 -12.89 -9.20
C ASP A 110 -27.75 -14.22 -8.78
N THR A 111 -28.57 -15.25 -8.54
CA THR A 111 -28.06 -16.55 -8.13
C THR A 111 -27.22 -17.20 -9.23
N CYS A 112 -27.66 -17.14 -10.49
CA CYS A 112 -26.86 -17.63 -11.61
C CYS A 112 -25.55 -16.84 -11.75
N PHE A 113 -25.57 -15.52 -11.56
CA PHE A 113 -24.37 -14.69 -11.57
C PHE A 113 -23.41 -15.11 -10.46
N TYR A 114 -23.89 -15.30 -9.23
CA TYR A 114 -23.07 -15.68 -8.08
C TYR A 114 -22.50 -17.11 -8.18
N GLU A 115 -23.30 -18.08 -8.64
CA GLU A 115 -22.88 -19.48 -8.73
C GLU A 115 -22.05 -19.77 -9.99
N CYS A 116 -22.42 -19.18 -11.12
CA CYS A 116 -21.90 -19.59 -12.42
C CYS A 116 -20.87 -18.62 -13.02
N SER A 117 -20.77 -17.38 -12.54
CA SER A 117 -19.88 -16.41 -13.17
C SER A 117 -18.40 -16.60 -12.79
N PRO A 118 -17.50 -16.84 -13.77
CA PRO A 118 -16.05 -16.86 -13.52
C PRO A 118 -15.49 -15.44 -13.32
N ASN A 119 -16.26 -14.40 -13.66
CA ASN A 119 -15.82 -13.01 -13.66
C ASN A 119 -15.87 -12.38 -12.25
N LEU A 120 -16.21 -13.17 -11.23
CA LEU A 120 -16.24 -12.73 -9.83
C LEU A 120 -14.90 -12.86 -9.12
N GLY A 121 -13.94 -13.55 -9.72
CA GLY A 121 -12.64 -13.84 -9.10
C GLY A 121 -11.91 -12.63 -8.51
N PRO A 122 -11.80 -11.49 -9.22
CA PRO A 122 -11.13 -10.30 -8.70
C PRO A 122 -11.78 -9.71 -7.43
N PHE A 123 -13.03 -10.06 -7.15
CA PHE A 123 -13.81 -9.56 -6.01
C PHE A 123 -13.86 -10.54 -4.83
N LEU A 124 -13.15 -11.68 -4.93
CA LEU A 124 -13.17 -12.70 -3.90
C LEU A 124 -12.37 -12.28 -2.66
N VAL A 125 -12.98 -12.48 -1.50
CA VAL A 125 -12.35 -12.34 -0.19
C VAL A 125 -12.66 -13.54 0.69
N VAL A 126 -11.81 -13.79 1.69
CA VAL A 126 -12.02 -14.84 2.68
C VAL A 126 -13.28 -14.54 3.50
N ASP A 127 -14.25 -15.47 3.52
CA ASP A 127 -15.45 -15.35 4.36
C ASP A 127 -15.17 -15.92 5.75
N LYS A 128 -15.01 -15.04 6.73
CA LYS A 128 -14.74 -15.44 8.12
C LYS A 128 -15.98 -15.98 8.86
N ARG A 129 -17.19 -15.88 8.29
CA ARG A 129 -18.45 -16.13 9.00
C ARG A 129 -19.02 -17.53 8.79
N SER A 130 -18.82 -18.12 7.62
CA SER A 130 -19.24 -19.49 7.32
C SER A 130 -18.02 -20.35 7.11
N LYS A 131 -17.96 -21.51 7.78
CA LYS A 131 -16.96 -22.55 7.51
C LYS A 131 -17.56 -23.79 6.82
N ILE A 132 -18.88 -23.81 6.62
CA ILE A 132 -19.63 -25.00 6.18
C ILE A 132 -20.06 -24.89 4.71
N THR A 133 -20.58 -23.73 4.28
CA THR A 133 -21.14 -23.58 2.92
C THR A 133 -20.19 -22.94 1.92
N ARG A 134 -19.25 -22.12 2.38
CA ARG A 134 -18.22 -21.46 1.56
C ARG A 134 -17.05 -21.01 2.42
N LYS A 135 -15.87 -20.87 1.82
CA LYS A 135 -14.67 -20.29 2.43
C LYS A 135 -14.40 -18.86 1.96
N GLU A 136 -15.02 -18.47 0.85
CA GLU A 136 -14.87 -17.17 0.21
C GLU A 136 -16.23 -16.57 -0.07
N ARG A 137 -16.25 -15.25 -0.26
CA ARG A 137 -17.41 -14.50 -0.75
C ARG A 137 -16.93 -13.39 -1.67
N VAL A 138 -17.87 -12.79 -2.40
CA VAL A 138 -17.62 -11.56 -3.14
C VAL A 138 -17.97 -10.34 -2.30
N ILE A 139 -17.23 -9.25 -2.51
CA ILE A 139 -17.55 -7.93 -1.96
C ILE A 139 -17.35 -6.86 -3.01
N ASN A 140 -18.11 -5.76 -2.90
CA ASN A 140 -17.98 -4.56 -3.74
C ASN A 140 -17.90 -4.87 -5.24
N VAL A 141 -18.74 -5.80 -5.71
CA VAL A 141 -18.88 -6.06 -7.14
C VAL A 141 -19.64 -4.87 -7.75
N PRO A 142 -19.05 -4.10 -8.68
CA PRO A 142 -19.73 -2.95 -9.27
C PRO A 142 -20.85 -3.46 -10.16
N LEU A 143 -22.08 -3.43 -9.65
CA LEU A 143 -23.26 -3.90 -10.35
C LEU A 143 -23.92 -2.71 -11.06
N CYS A 144 -24.23 -2.89 -12.34
CA CYS A 144 -24.77 -1.79 -13.13
C CYS A 144 -26.06 -1.22 -12.54
N ALA A 145 -26.11 0.10 -12.45
CA ALA A 145 -27.27 0.88 -12.03
C ALA A 145 -28.55 0.42 -12.75
N SER A 146 -28.47 0.15 -14.06
CA SER A 146 -29.59 -0.37 -14.85
C SER A 146 -30.17 -1.69 -14.34
N ASP A 147 -29.31 -2.61 -13.89
CA ASP A 147 -29.74 -3.91 -13.35
C ASP A 147 -30.29 -3.74 -11.94
N CYS A 148 -29.66 -2.89 -11.13
CA CYS A 148 -30.14 -2.54 -9.79
C CYS A 148 -31.52 -1.88 -9.81
N ASP A 149 -31.71 -0.89 -10.68
CA ASP A 149 -32.96 -0.16 -10.83
C ASP A 149 -34.08 -1.11 -11.29
N ALA A 150 -33.81 -1.93 -12.30
CA ALA A 150 -34.80 -2.87 -12.83
C ALA A 150 -35.12 -4.01 -11.84
N TRP A 151 -34.15 -4.48 -11.06
CA TRP A 151 -34.38 -5.47 -10.02
C TRP A 151 -35.22 -4.88 -8.87
N PHE A 152 -34.84 -3.71 -8.36
CA PHE A 152 -35.59 -3.05 -7.30
C PHE A 152 -37.00 -2.72 -7.74
N GLU A 153 -37.20 -2.19 -8.96
CA GLU A 153 -38.54 -1.92 -9.52
C GLU A 153 -39.39 -3.19 -9.54
N ALA A 154 -38.83 -4.31 -10.02
CA ALA A 154 -39.55 -5.57 -10.10
C ALA A 154 -39.96 -6.14 -8.74
N CYS A 155 -39.20 -5.82 -7.68
CA CYS A 155 -39.47 -6.26 -6.32
C CYS A 155 -40.18 -5.22 -5.45
N ARG A 156 -40.36 -3.98 -5.93
CA ARG A 156 -40.69 -2.80 -5.11
C ARG A 156 -41.86 -3.04 -4.15
N ASP A 157 -42.94 -3.63 -4.66
CA ASP A 157 -44.20 -3.85 -3.93
C ASP A 157 -44.35 -5.27 -3.36
N ASP A 158 -43.38 -6.15 -3.61
CA ASP A 158 -43.32 -7.47 -2.99
C ASP A 158 -42.93 -7.34 -1.51
N LEU A 159 -43.22 -8.39 -0.73
CA LEU A 159 -42.96 -8.39 0.70
C LEU A 159 -41.60 -9.00 1.03
N THR A 160 -40.87 -8.34 1.93
CA THR A 160 -39.73 -8.90 2.64
C THR A 160 -39.79 -8.53 4.12
N CYS A 161 -38.98 -9.20 4.94
CA CYS A 161 -38.84 -8.91 6.37
C CYS A 161 -37.38 -8.64 6.77
N SER A 162 -36.53 -8.31 5.79
CA SER A 162 -35.13 -8.00 6.03
C SER A 162 -34.61 -6.97 5.05
N ASP A 163 -33.88 -5.98 5.58
CA ASP A 163 -33.05 -5.00 4.87
C ASP A 163 -31.71 -5.59 4.38
N ASN A 164 -31.43 -6.85 4.70
CA ASN A 164 -30.20 -7.52 4.27
C ASN A 164 -30.37 -9.03 4.39
N TRP A 165 -30.49 -9.70 3.27
CA TRP A 165 -30.68 -11.15 3.16
C TRP A 165 -29.39 -11.94 3.38
N GLY A 166 -28.22 -11.28 3.42
CA GLY A 166 -26.97 -11.88 3.86
C GLY A 166 -26.86 -12.05 5.38
N LYS A 167 -27.74 -11.39 6.15
CA LYS A 167 -27.80 -11.44 7.62
C LYS A 167 -29.26 -11.47 8.10
N ASN A 168 -29.50 -11.32 9.40
CA ASN A 168 -30.83 -11.07 9.97
C ASN A 168 -31.90 -12.17 9.77
N TRP A 169 -31.52 -13.44 9.69
CA TRP A 169 -32.45 -14.57 9.63
C TRP A 169 -32.43 -15.42 10.89
N LYS A 170 -33.60 -15.93 11.30
CA LYS A 170 -33.69 -17.05 12.24
C LYS A 170 -33.68 -18.36 11.44
N TRP A 171 -32.61 -19.13 11.52
CA TRP A 171 -32.48 -20.39 10.78
C TRP A 171 -33.13 -21.57 11.50
N THR A 172 -33.92 -22.35 10.76
CA THR A 172 -34.59 -23.58 11.25
C THR A 172 -34.40 -24.72 10.27
N LYS A 173 -34.82 -25.94 10.64
CA LYS A 173 -34.83 -27.09 9.71
C LYS A 173 -35.72 -26.83 8.48
N GLN A 174 -36.71 -25.96 8.61
CA GLN A 174 -37.62 -25.55 7.56
C GLN A 174 -37.11 -24.33 6.78
N GLY A 175 -35.90 -23.84 7.02
CA GLY A 175 -35.31 -22.68 6.32
C GLY A 175 -35.24 -21.41 7.16
N ASN A 176 -34.93 -20.28 6.51
CA ASN A 176 -34.93 -18.96 7.13
C ASN A 176 -36.34 -18.51 7.53
N GLN A 177 -36.45 -17.94 8.71
CA GLN A 177 -37.65 -17.31 9.25
C GLN A 177 -37.40 -15.83 9.53
N CYS A 178 -38.45 -15.04 9.34
CA CYS A 178 -38.45 -13.61 9.62
C CYS A 178 -38.21 -13.33 11.11
N ILE A 179 -37.32 -12.37 11.38
CA ILE A 179 -37.14 -11.79 12.72
C ILE A 179 -38.00 -10.53 12.85
N LYS A 180 -38.00 -9.70 11.81
CA LYS A 180 -38.82 -8.48 11.72
C LYS A 180 -40.14 -8.78 11.00
N GLU A 181 -41.05 -7.82 11.03
CA GLU A 181 -42.32 -7.92 10.31
C GLU A 181 -42.14 -7.80 8.78
N CYS A 182 -43.07 -8.38 8.03
CA CYS A 182 -43.10 -8.28 6.58
C CYS A 182 -43.62 -6.91 6.14
N ARG A 183 -42.83 -6.20 5.34
CA ARG A 183 -43.16 -4.92 4.69
C ARG A 183 -42.72 -4.96 3.23
N THR A 184 -43.05 -3.95 2.45
CA THR A 184 -42.60 -3.90 1.05
C THR A 184 -41.07 -3.75 0.95
N PHE A 185 -40.47 -4.18 -0.16
CA PHE A 185 -39.05 -3.87 -0.43
C PHE A 185 -38.82 -2.36 -0.44
N LYS A 186 -39.76 -1.57 -0.96
CA LYS A 186 -39.70 -0.10 -0.91
C LYS A 186 -39.54 0.44 0.50
N GLU A 187 -40.25 -0.11 1.48
CA GLU A 187 -40.14 0.35 2.87
C GLU A 187 -38.81 -0.05 3.53
N TYR A 188 -38.27 -1.23 3.20
CA TYR A 188 -37.01 -1.70 3.77
C TYR A 188 -35.78 -1.01 3.14
N PHE A 189 -35.81 -0.77 1.83
CA PHE A 189 -34.64 -0.33 1.08
C PHE A 189 -34.75 1.10 0.55
N GLN A 190 -35.94 1.69 0.46
CA GLN A 190 -36.21 3.05 -0.01
C GLN A 190 -35.94 3.26 -1.51
N ASP A 191 -34.74 2.94 -1.98
CA ASP A 191 -34.28 3.11 -3.37
C ASP A 191 -33.42 1.94 -3.85
N SER A 192 -33.11 1.93 -5.16
CA SER A 192 -32.35 0.86 -5.83
C SER A 192 -30.88 0.81 -5.42
N SER A 193 -30.26 1.95 -5.09
CA SER A 193 -28.87 2.01 -4.63
C SER A 193 -28.73 1.35 -3.26
N THR A 194 -29.57 1.76 -2.32
CA THR A 194 -29.66 1.18 -0.99
C THR A 194 -30.04 -0.30 -1.05
N PHE A 195 -30.94 -0.68 -1.96
CA PHE A 195 -31.27 -2.08 -2.22
C PHE A 195 -30.03 -2.91 -2.64
N CYS A 196 -29.37 -2.54 -3.74
CA CYS A 196 -28.23 -3.30 -4.25
C CYS A 196 -27.06 -3.35 -3.26
N ASN A 197 -26.70 -2.21 -2.66
CA ASN A 197 -25.58 -2.12 -1.73
C ASN A 197 -25.78 -3.02 -0.49
N ASN A 198 -27.03 -3.25 -0.07
CA ASN A 198 -27.31 -3.86 1.22
C ASN A 198 -27.95 -5.25 1.17
N ILE A 199 -28.68 -5.62 0.11
CA ILE A 199 -29.46 -6.86 0.06
C ILE A 199 -28.62 -8.10 0.38
N PHE A 200 -27.35 -8.16 -0.03
CA PHE A 200 -26.44 -9.27 0.27
C PHE A 200 -25.16 -8.87 1.02
N ASP A 201 -25.28 -7.89 1.92
CA ASP A 201 -24.21 -7.49 2.83
C ASP A 201 -22.93 -7.05 2.11
N ARG A 202 -22.98 -5.95 1.34
CA ARG A 202 -21.85 -5.41 0.56
C ARG A 202 -21.32 -6.37 -0.50
N THR A 203 -22.16 -7.28 -1.00
CA THR A 203 -21.81 -8.07 -2.20
C THR A 203 -21.69 -7.15 -3.41
N PHE A 204 -22.66 -6.25 -3.58
CA PHE A 204 -22.70 -5.32 -4.70
C PHE A 204 -22.40 -3.90 -4.26
N GLU A 205 -21.89 -3.13 -5.21
CA GLU A 205 -21.80 -1.68 -5.20
C GLU A 205 -22.60 -1.15 -6.38
N TYR A 206 -23.55 -0.26 -6.14
CA TYR A 206 -24.36 0.38 -7.17
C TYR A 206 -23.45 1.26 -8.05
N ALA A 207 -23.24 0.86 -9.30
CA ALA A 207 -22.27 1.48 -10.18
C ALA A 207 -22.93 2.08 -11.43
N HIS A 208 -22.62 3.33 -11.72
CA HIS A 208 -22.99 3.98 -12.98
C HIS A 208 -22.03 3.58 -14.11
N GLY A 209 -22.46 3.80 -15.35
CA GLY A 209 -21.65 3.58 -16.53
C GLY A 209 -22.20 2.48 -17.44
N LYS A 210 -21.35 2.00 -18.34
CA LYS A 210 -21.72 1.06 -19.38
C LYS A 210 -21.46 -0.37 -18.95
N ALA A 211 -22.48 -1.22 -19.07
CA ALA A 211 -22.39 -2.65 -18.79
C ALA A 211 -21.30 -3.32 -19.65
N GLY A 212 -20.41 -4.07 -19.00
CA GLY A 212 -19.26 -4.71 -19.65
C GLY A 212 -18.03 -3.80 -19.79
N GLU A 213 -18.11 -2.54 -19.39
CA GLU A 213 -16.97 -1.61 -19.37
C GLU A 213 -16.73 -1.12 -17.94
N ASP A 214 -17.73 -0.49 -17.32
CA ASP A 214 -17.62 0.11 -15.99
C ASP A 214 -18.20 -0.77 -14.88
N CYS A 215 -19.17 -1.63 -15.23
CA CYS A 215 -19.93 -2.42 -14.27
C CYS A 215 -20.32 -3.80 -14.83
N LEU A 216 -20.51 -4.77 -13.94
CA LEU A 216 -21.01 -6.10 -14.26
C LEU A 216 -22.53 -6.09 -14.36
N SER A 217 -23.07 -6.90 -15.26
CA SER A 217 -24.51 -7.18 -15.35
C SER A 217 -24.84 -8.57 -14.79
N LEU A 218 -25.98 -8.70 -14.12
CA LEU A 218 -26.55 -9.99 -13.68
C LEU A 218 -27.07 -10.82 -14.86
N TRP A 219 -27.31 -10.18 -16.00
CA TRP A 219 -27.74 -10.84 -17.22
C TRP A 219 -27.02 -10.28 -18.46
N PRO A 220 -25.74 -10.62 -18.64
CA PRO A 220 -24.99 -10.08 -19.74
C PRO A 220 -25.47 -10.65 -21.08
N ASN A 221 -25.75 -9.76 -22.05
CA ASN A 221 -26.01 -10.17 -23.42
C ASN A 221 -24.71 -10.72 -24.03
N VAL A 222 -24.61 -12.04 -24.10
CA VAL A 222 -23.47 -12.71 -24.73
C VAL A 222 -23.43 -12.33 -26.21
N SER A 223 -22.29 -11.85 -26.67
CA SER A 223 -22.08 -11.44 -28.06
C SER A 223 -22.13 -12.64 -29.02
N LYS A 224 -22.23 -12.38 -30.33
CA LYS A 224 -22.31 -13.44 -31.36
C LYS A 224 -21.12 -14.41 -31.35
N ASP A 225 -19.98 -13.98 -30.81
CA ASP A 225 -18.77 -14.79 -30.61
C ASP A 225 -18.72 -15.51 -29.25
N GLY A 226 -19.81 -15.51 -28.48
CA GLY A 226 -19.90 -16.25 -27.22
C GLY A 226 -19.24 -15.58 -26.02
N LYS A 227 -18.77 -14.32 -26.16
CA LYS A 227 -18.08 -13.61 -25.07
C LYS A 227 -19.04 -12.96 -24.10
N ASN A 228 -18.74 -13.14 -22.82
CA ASN A 228 -19.47 -12.50 -21.75
C ASN A 228 -18.87 -11.10 -21.48
N PRO A 229 -19.60 -9.99 -21.69
CA PRO A 229 -19.08 -8.64 -21.51
C PRO A 229 -18.52 -8.36 -20.10
N ASN A 230 -18.98 -9.06 -19.06
CA ASN A 230 -18.43 -8.91 -17.71
C ASN A 230 -16.95 -9.33 -17.60
N GLU A 231 -16.44 -10.12 -18.55
CA GLU A 231 -15.03 -10.53 -18.59
C GLU A 231 -14.10 -9.32 -18.72
N ASN A 232 -14.51 -8.29 -19.47
CA ASN A 232 -13.71 -7.09 -19.63
C ASN A 232 -13.59 -6.31 -18.32
N VAL A 233 -14.69 -6.18 -17.56
CA VAL A 233 -14.70 -5.52 -16.24
C VAL A 233 -13.80 -6.28 -15.26
N ALA A 234 -13.94 -7.61 -15.19
CA ALA A 234 -13.09 -8.45 -14.35
C ALA A 234 -11.61 -8.29 -14.70
N ARG A 235 -11.26 -8.23 -15.99
CA ARG A 235 -9.89 -7.99 -16.46
C ARG A 235 -9.38 -6.60 -16.09
N ILE A 236 -10.20 -5.56 -16.16
CA ILE A 236 -9.83 -4.19 -15.74
C ILE A 236 -9.52 -4.18 -14.25
N VAL A 237 -10.39 -4.74 -13.41
CA VAL A 237 -10.19 -4.80 -11.96
C VAL A 237 -8.99 -5.68 -11.59
N GLN A 238 -8.78 -6.80 -12.27
CA GLN A 238 -7.59 -7.61 -12.04
C GLN A 238 -6.30 -6.85 -12.41
N LYS A 239 -6.32 -6.10 -13.51
CA LYS A 239 -5.20 -5.23 -13.91
C LYS A 239 -4.96 -4.10 -12.91
N SER A 240 -6.02 -3.47 -12.38
CA SER A 240 -5.87 -2.42 -11.37
C SER A 240 -5.26 -2.99 -10.10
N HIS A 241 -5.73 -4.14 -9.61
CA HIS A 241 -5.12 -4.84 -8.46
C HIS A 241 -3.64 -5.14 -8.68
N ALA A 242 -3.28 -5.66 -9.86
CA ALA A 242 -1.88 -5.91 -10.22
C ALA A 242 -1.05 -4.63 -10.31
N GLN A 243 -1.62 -3.55 -10.85
CA GLN A 243 -0.97 -2.24 -10.93
C GLN A 243 -0.75 -1.63 -9.54
N TYR A 244 -1.74 -1.66 -8.65
CA TYR A 244 -1.59 -1.20 -7.27
C TYR A 244 -0.52 -2.00 -6.52
N ALA A 245 -0.48 -3.33 -6.70
CA ALA A 245 0.56 -4.17 -6.12
C ALA A 245 1.96 -3.80 -6.67
N ALA A 246 2.10 -3.61 -7.98
CA ALA A 246 3.36 -3.23 -8.61
C ALA A 246 3.81 -1.82 -8.23
N VAL A 247 2.88 -0.87 -8.08
CA VAL A 247 3.17 0.48 -7.58
C VAL A 247 3.63 0.40 -6.13
N GLY A 248 2.97 -0.40 -5.28
CA GLY A 248 3.40 -0.64 -3.91
C GLY A 248 4.81 -1.19 -3.82
N GLU A 249 5.17 -2.18 -4.65
CA GLU A 249 6.52 -2.73 -4.73
C GLU A 249 7.54 -1.67 -5.17
N LYS A 250 7.22 -0.86 -6.19
CA LYS A 250 8.10 0.24 -6.63
C LYS A 250 8.29 1.30 -5.56
N VAL A 251 7.25 1.66 -4.80
CA VAL A 251 7.35 2.60 -3.68
C VAL A 251 8.26 2.04 -2.58
N VAL A 252 8.09 0.77 -2.20
CA VAL A 252 8.97 0.12 -1.22
C VAL A 252 10.41 0.11 -1.71
N ASN A 253 10.66 -0.27 -2.97
CA ASN A 253 12.01 -0.30 -3.53
C ASN A 253 12.63 1.10 -3.66
N PHE A 254 11.83 2.13 -3.93
CA PHE A 254 12.29 3.51 -3.98
C PHE A 254 12.74 3.99 -2.59
N LEU A 255 11.95 3.69 -1.55
CA LEU A 255 12.30 4.03 -0.16
C LEU A 255 13.45 3.19 0.41
N ASP A 256 13.77 2.03 -0.18
CA ASP A 256 14.89 1.16 0.21
C ASP A 256 16.25 1.69 -0.28
N THR A 257 16.50 2.99 -0.08
CA THR A 257 17.70 3.70 -0.53
C THR A 257 18.22 4.63 0.56
N CYS A 258 19.53 4.58 0.80
CA CYS A 258 20.24 5.49 1.69
C CYS A 258 21.06 6.51 0.90
N VAL A 259 21.33 7.68 1.49
CA VAL A 259 22.18 8.71 0.88
C VAL A 259 23.58 8.16 0.59
N ALA A 260 24.07 8.29 -0.64
CA ALA A 260 25.41 7.81 -1.01
C ALA A 260 26.54 8.67 -0.40
N THR A 261 27.06 8.21 0.74
CA THR A 261 28.19 8.79 1.48
C THR A 261 29.12 7.70 2.01
N ASN A 262 30.27 8.08 2.56
CA ASN A 262 31.20 7.13 3.21
C ASN A 262 30.66 6.50 4.52
N TYR A 263 29.57 7.03 5.10
CA TYR A 263 29.11 6.66 6.45
C TYR A 263 27.68 6.10 6.48
N HIS A 264 27.04 6.04 5.32
CA HIS A 264 25.74 5.40 5.14
C HIS A 264 25.94 3.98 4.60
N LYS A 265 25.00 3.09 4.92
CA LYS A 265 24.82 1.82 4.22
C LYS A 265 24.32 2.08 2.80
N SER A 266 24.41 1.08 1.93
CA SER A 266 23.79 1.17 0.60
C SER A 266 22.27 1.04 0.65
N LYS A 267 21.75 0.30 1.64
CA LYS A 267 20.32 0.08 1.88
C LYS A 267 20.00 0.11 3.37
N PRO A 268 18.81 0.55 3.77
CA PRO A 268 18.34 0.44 5.14
C PRO A 268 18.37 -0.99 5.68
N GLY A 269 18.58 -1.13 6.98
CA GLY A 269 18.53 -2.42 7.67
C GLY A 269 18.68 -2.30 9.18
N PRO A 270 18.41 -3.37 9.95
CA PRO A 270 18.48 -3.33 11.40
C PRO A 270 19.91 -3.12 11.92
N GLU A 271 20.04 -2.30 12.96
CA GLU A 271 21.24 -2.02 13.75
C GLU A 271 20.85 -2.15 15.25
N LEU A 272 20.62 -3.38 15.71
CA LEU A 272 19.97 -3.62 17.01
C LEU A 272 20.84 -3.25 18.23
N ASP A 273 22.16 -3.13 18.03
CA ASP A 273 23.15 -2.91 19.09
C ASP A 273 23.56 -1.44 19.27
N ILE A 274 22.79 -0.48 18.73
CA ILE A 274 23.06 0.96 18.88
C ILE A 274 22.49 1.49 20.19
N THR A 275 23.23 2.41 20.82
CA THR A 275 22.82 3.10 22.07
C THR A 275 22.62 4.60 21.90
N GLU A 276 22.91 5.11 20.70
CA GLU A 276 22.69 6.47 20.24
C GLU A 276 21.90 6.39 18.93
N CYS A 277 21.10 7.41 18.61
CA CYS A 277 20.18 7.36 17.46
C CYS A 277 19.18 6.17 17.54
N VAL A 278 18.76 5.82 18.76
CA VAL A 278 17.94 4.64 19.08
C VAL A 278 16.65 4.50 18.26
N PRO A 279 15.93 5.58 17.88
CA PRO A 279 14.69 5.44 17.12
C PRO A 279 14.83 4.65 15.81
N TRP A 280 16.02 4.59 15.21
CA TRP A 280 16.22 3.91 13.92
C TRP A 280 16.75 2.48 14.02
N ARG A 281 16.99 1.93 15.23
CA ARG A 281 17.65 0.62 15.41
C ARG A 281 17.03 -0.54 14.62
N GLY A 282 15.71 -0.55 14.39
CA GLY A 282 15.04 -1.60 13.62
C GLY A 282 15.19 -1.48 12.11
N HIS A 283 15.48 -0.26 11.62
CA HIS A 283 15.59 0.04 10.20
C HIS A 283 16.35 1.36 10.00
N ALA A 284 17.67 1.29 9.87
CA ALA A 284 18.56 2.45 9.78
C ALA A 284 19.39 2.46 8.49
N CYS A 285 19.79 3.65 8.06
CA CYS A 285 20.85 3.87 7.07
C CYS A 285 22.25 4.01 7.67
N CYS A 286 22.37 4.20 8.98
CA CYS A 286 23.66 4.30 9.66
C CYS A 286 24.17 2.90 10.07
N THR A 287 25.40 2.87 10.56
CA THR A 287 26.00 1.70 11.22
C THR A 287 26.23 1.99 12.71
N LYS A 288 26.43 0.96 13.52
CA LYS A 288 26.88 1.14 14.90
C LYS A 288 28.09 2.08 15.04
N ASN A 289 29.10 1.94 14.17
CA ASN A 289 30.29 2.80 14.20
C ASN A 289 29.94 4.28 13.98
N THR A 290 28.99 4.55 13.08
CA THR A 290 28.45 5.90 12.85
C THR A 290 27.82 6.45 14.13
N THR A 291 26.95 5.66 14.78
CA THR A 291 26.28 6.10 16.03
C THR A 291 27.25 6.27 17.21
N ASP A 292 28.27 5.41 17.31
CA ASP A 292 29.31 5.51 18.35
C ASP A 292 30.15 6.79 18.17
N ALA A 293 30.44 7.17 16.92
CA ALA A 293 31.11 8.43 16.61
C ALA A 293 30.25 9.65 16.98
N ILE A 294 28.96 9.63 16.64
CA ILE A 294 28.00 10.69 17.03
C ILE A 294 27.97 10.85 18.56
N LYS A 295 27.84 9.74 19.29
CA LYS A 295 27.85 9.73 20.76
C LYS A 295 29.15 10.29 21.35
N LYS A 296 30.29 9.96 20.74
CA LYS A 296 31.62 10.31 21.25
C LYS A 296 31.96 11.78 21.02
N ASP A 297 31.71 12.30 19.82
CA ASP A 297 32.21 13.61 19.41
C ASP A 297 31.23 14.44 18.57
N GLY A 298 29.95 14.09 18.54
CA GLY A 298 28.95 14.78 17.73
C GLY A 298 29.13 14.55 16.22
N GLY A 299 29.93 13.56 15.82
CA GLY A 299 30.21 13.29 14.41
C GLY A 299 31.35 14.11 13.83
N VAL A 300 32.17 14.76 14.66
CA VAL A 300 33.43 15.39 14.23
C VAL A 300 34.33 14.36 13.54
N SER A 301 34.41 13.13 14.04
CA SER A 301 35.22 12.07 13.41
C SER A 301 34.65 11.58 12.07
N LEU A 302 33.38 11.84 11.78
CA LEU A 302 32.72 11.49 10.53
C LEU A 302 32.85 12.64 9.51
N PHE A 303 32.47 13.86 9.92
CA PHE A 303 32.28 14.98 9.00
C PHE A 303 33.37 16.05 9.10
N ASN A 304 34.32 15.89 10.04
CA ASN A 304 35.32 16.89 10.41
C ASN A 304 34.72 18.24 10.86
N MET A 305 33.42 18.26 11.16
CA MET A 305 32.65 19.44 11.53
C MET A 305 32.63 19.63 13.04
N LYS A 306 33.30 20.67 13.52
CA LYS A 306 33.30 21.14 14.90
C LYS A 306 32.19 22.15 15.13
N TRP A 307 31.30 21.82 16.07
CA TRP A 307 30.23 22.72 16.48
C TRP A 307 30.73 23.82 17.42
N ASP A 308 31.74 23.54 18.26
CA ASP A 308 32.31 24.50 19.21
C ASP A 308 33.38 25.43 18.59
N HIS A 309 33.15 25.94 17.39
CA HIS A 309 34.12 26.77 16.66
C HIS A 309 34.20 28.22 17.17
N CYS A 310 33.21 28.67 17.94
CA CYS A 310 33.15 30.01 18.57
C CYS A 310 33.03 29.96 20.10
N GLY A 311 33.61 28.92 20.71
CA GLY A 311 33.37 28.56 22.10
C GLY A 311 32.34 27.43 22.21
N ASN A 312 32.07 26.99 23.43
CA ASN A 312 31.20 25.84 23.67
C ASN A 312 29.74 26.22 23.42
N LEU A 313 29.06 25.48 22.54
CA LEU A 313 27.60 25.53 22.44
C LEU A 313 26.96 25.01 23.74
N SER A 314 25.80 25.58 24.07
CA SER A 314 24.97 25.10 25.17
C SER A 314 24.51 23.67 24.92
N LYS A 315 24.22 22.93 25.99
CA LYS A 315 23.74 21.54 25.88
C LYS A 315 22.46 21.46 25.03
N LYS A 316 21.50 22.36 25.26
CA LYS A 316 20.23 22.40 24.51
C LYS A 316 20.46 22.56 23.01
N CYS A 317 21.41 23.40 22.60
CA CYS A 317 21.75 23.58 21.19
C CYS A 317 22.45 22.34 20.61
N LYS A 318 23.42 21.76 21.34
CA LYS A 318 24.10 20.51 20.94
C LYS A 318 23.15 19.33 20.77
N ASP A 319 22.16 19.19 21.65
CA ASP A 319 21.19 18.11 21.59
C ASP A 319 20.43 18.11 20.24
N TYR A 320 20.08 19.28 19.70
CA TYR A 320 19.47 19.38 18.36
C TYR A 320 20.42 19.01 17.22
N PHE A 321 21.69 19.43 17.28
CA PHE A 321 22.68 19.01 16.29
C PHE A 321 22.93 17.49 16.33
N ILE A 322 22.82 16.85 17.50
CA ILE A 322 22.85 15.39 17.61
C ILE A 322 21.62 14.77 16.94
N LYS A 323 20.42 15.29 17.21
CA LYS A 323 19.18 14.83 16.55
C LYS A 323 19.29 14.92 15.03
N ASP A 324 19.70 16.07 14.50
CA ASP A 324 19.96 16.27 13.07
C ASP A 324 20.98 15.27 12.51
N THR A 325 22.10 15.09 13.19
CA THR A 325 23.14 14.17 12.73
C THR A 325 22.65 12.72 12.71
N CYS A 326 21.87 12.31 13.72
CA CYS A 326 21.21 11.01 13.74
C CYS A 326 20.17 10.89 12.62
N PHE A 327 19.31 11.89 12.45
CA PHE A 327 18.29 11.92 11.40
C PHE A 327 18.91 11.78 10.02
N TYR A 328 19.90 12.62 9.68
CA TYR A 328 20.61 12.57 8.41
C TYR A 328 21.30 11.23 8.20
N SER A 329 21.99 10.70 9.21
CA SER A 329 22.81 9.49 9.06
C SER A 329 21.99 8.21 9.08
N CYS A 330 20.89 8.17 9.83
CA CYS A 330 20.17 6.95 10.16
C CYS A 330 18.79 6.84 9.50
N SER A 331 18.13 7.95 9.14
CA SER A 331 16.76 7.89 8.61
C SER A 331 16.69 7.12 7.30
N PRO A 332 15.86 6.04 7.23
CA PRO A 332 15.64 5.30 5.99
C PRO A 332 14.63 6.00 5.07
N ASN A 333 14.05 7.12 5.52
CA ASN A 333 12.92 7.76 4.86
C ASN A 333 13.33 8.97 4.02
N LEU A 334 14.62 9.14 3.72
CA LEU A 334 15.14 10.34 3.05
C LEU A 334 15.13 10.26 1.51
N ALA A 335 14.86 9.08 0.94
CA ALA A 335 14.93 8.83 -0.50
C ALA A 335 14.24 9.89 -1.39
N PRO A 336 13.04 10.41 -1.06
CA PRO A 336 12.38 11.45 -1.87
C PRO A 336 13.18 12.75 -2.05
N TRP A 337 14.12 13.03 -1.14
CA TRP A 337 14.87 14.28 -1.07
C TRP A 337 16.36 14.13 -1.41
N ILE A 338 16.78 12.93 -1.83
CA ILE A 338 18.16 12.68 -2.25
C ILE A 338 18.41 13.32 -3.62
N VAL A 339 19.49 14.10 -3.71
CA VAL A 339 19.98 14.68 -4.96
C VAL A 339 21.47 14.42 -5.10
N LYS A 340 21.98 14.47 -6.34
CA LYS A 340 23.42 14.47 -6.59
C LYS A 340 24.05 15.71 -5.99
N ASP A 341 25.17 15.52 -5.30
CA ASP A 341 25.97 16.65 -4.86
C ASP A 341 26.77 17.21 -6.05
N ASN A 342 26.48 18.45 -6.42
CA ASN A 342 27.15 19.13 -7.51
C ASN A 342 28.53 19.66 -7.11
N VAL A 343 28.89 19.59 -5.82
CA VAL A 343 30.23 19.93 -5.33
C VAL A 343 31.04 18.64 -5.22
N PRO A 344 32.18 18.50 -5.92
CA PRO A 344 33.00 17.30 -5.86
C PRO A 344 33.59 17.13 -4.45
N LYS A 345 33.01 16.22 -3.66
CA LYS A 345 33.49 15.86 -2.32
C LYS A 345 33.91 14.39 -2.33
N LYS A 346 35.12 14.09 -1.84
CA LYS A 346 35.60 12.70 -1.70
C LYS A 346 34.74 11.85 -0.75
N ALA A 347 33.95 12.48 0.11
CA ALA A 347 33.20 11.82 1.18
C ALA A 347 31.72 11.57 0.87
N ARG A 348 31.16 12.20 -0.18
CA ARG A 348 29.76 12.02 -0.58
C ARG A 348 29.56 12.29 -2.07
N THR A 349 28.69 11.52 -2.70
CA THR A 349 28.23 11.74 -4.07
C THR A 349 26.80 12.28 -4.12
N GLU A 350 26.06 12.12 -3.02
CA GLU A 350 24.69 12.58 -2.85
C GLU A 350 24.55 13.41 -1.57
N ARG A 351 23.48 14.20 -1.52
CA ARG A 351 23.03 14.94 -0.36
C ARG A 351 21.51 14.97 -0.34
N VAL A 352 20.95 15.48 0.74
CA VAL A 352 19.52 15.80 0.81
C VAL A 352 19.28 17.29 0.59
N MET A 353 18.11 17.62 0.04
CA MET A 353 17.66 18.99 -0.19
C MET A 353 16.17 19.13 0.07
N ASN A 354 15.76 20.26 0.62
CA ASN A 354 14.35 20.64 0.83
C ASN A 354 13.54 19.58 1.58
N ILE A 355 14.14 18.95 2.60
CA ILE A 355 13.38 18.08 3.50
C ILE A 355 12.40 18.97 4.28
N PRO A 356 11.08 18.72 4.22
CA PRO A 356 10.11 19.52 4.95
C PRO A 356 10.27 19.24 6.45
N LEU A 357 10.94 20.13 7.18
CA LEU A 357 11.13 20.03 8.62
C LEU A 357 9.97 20.70 9.33
N CYS A 358 9.37 20.01 10.30
CA CYS A 358 8.25 20.57 11.07
C CYS A 358 8.64 21.87 11.78
N SER A 359 7.73 22.83 11.77
CA SER A 359 7.98 24.17 12.29
C SER A 359 8.34 24.18 13.77
N ASP A 360 7.71 23.36 14.59
CA ASP A 360 8.01 23.22 16.02
C ASP A 360 9.42 22.66 16.31
N GLU A 361 9.90 21.70 15.49
CA GLU A 361 11.27 21.19 15.54
C GLU A 361 12.27 22.28 15.19
N CYS A 362 12.00 23.05 14.13
CA CYS A 362 12.86 24.14 13.72
C CYS A 362 12.87 25.31 14.71
N ASP A 363 11.70 25.72 15.19
CA ASP A 363 11.52 26.78 16.17
C ASP A 363 12.25 26.43 17.48
N GLY A 364 12.08 25.20 17.94
CA GLY A 364 12.78 24.69 19.13
C GLY A 364 14.29 24.65 18.96
N TRP A 365 14.79 24.25 17.79
CA TRP A 365 16.22 24.24 17.50
C TRP A 365 16.81 25.66 17.50
N PHE A 366 16.17 26.59 16.78
CA PHE A 366 16.63 27.96 16.76
C PHE A 366 16.60 28.58 18.16
N GLU A 367 15.50 28.41 18.92
CA GLU A 367 15.37 28.91 20.28
C GLU A 367 16.43 28.32 21.23
N ALA A 368 16.80 27.06 21.02
CA ALA A 368 17.88 26.43 21.77
C ALA A 368 19.24 27.07 21.48
N CYS A 369 19.50 27.48 20.23
CA CYS A 369 20.80 27.96 19.76
C CYS A 369 20.93 29.50 19.69
N LYS A 370 19.84 30.27 19.72
CA LYS A 370 19.85 31.70 19.31
C LYS A 370 20.85 32.59 20.06
N ASP A 371 21.16 32.25 21.32
CA ASP A 371 22.09 32.99 22.18
C ASP A 371 23.50 32.39 22.25
N ASP A 372 23.69 31.19 21.66
CA ASP A 372 25.01 30.59 21.47
C ASP A 372 25.72 31.27 20.28
N TYR A 373 27.01 30.97 20.09
CA TYR A 373 27.84 31.65 19.10
C TYR A 373 28.19 30.77 17.90
N THR A 374 28.19 31.38 16.74
CA THR A 374 28.74 30.82 15.50
C THR A 374 29.49 31.89 14.72
N CYS A 375 30.23 31.49 13.68
CA CYS A 375 30.95 32.37 12.77
C CYS A 375 30.58 32.09 11.31
N SER A 376 29.36 31.61 11.08
CA SER A 376 28.88 31.21 9.78
C SER A 376 27.36 31.40 9.71
N ASP A 377 26.91 31.96 8.59
CA ASP A 377 25.50 32.05 8.21
C ASP A 377 25.05 30.91 7.28
N ASN A 378 25.97 30.00 6.91
CA ASN A 378 25.70 28.76 6.18
C ASN A 378 26.83 27.74 6.46
N TRP A 379 26.56 26.72 7.26
CA TRP A 379 27.53 25.68 7.60
C TRP A 379 27.79 24.70 6.45
N GLY A 380 27.01 24.72 5.38
CA GLY A 380 27.29 23.92 4.17
C GLY A 380 28.45 24.46 3.33
N GLU A 381 28.76 25.77 3.41
CA GLU A 381 29.65 26.43 2.45
C GLU A 381 30.69 27.40 3.06
N THR A 382 30.43 28.00 4.22
CA THR A 382 31.19 29.17 4.71
C THR A 382 32.48 28.83 5.48
N TRP A 383 32.96 27.59 5.42
CA TRP A 383 34.14 27.15 6.18
C TRP A 383 35.48 27.30 5.46
N LYS A 384 36.55 27.56 6.22
CA LYS A 384 37.93 27.28 5.82
C LYS A 384 38.34 25.94 6.40
N TRP A 385 38.64 24.95 5.57
CA TRP A 385 38.96 23.60 6.04
C TRP A 385 40.46 23.42 6.30
N SER A 386 40.80 22.87 7.47
CA SER A 386 42.16 22.44 7.80
C SER A 386 42.17 21.02 8.38
N LYS A 387 43.37 20.49 8.63
CA LYS A 387 43.53 19.19 9.32
C LYS A 387 42.94 19.19 10.74
N LYS A 388 42.71 20.38 11.31
CA LYS A 388 42.11 20.54 12.64
C LYS A 388 40.59 20.74 12.57
N GLY A 389 39.94 20.67 11.41
CA GLY A 389 38.49 20.87 11.26
C GLY A 389 38.12 22.12 10.47
N ASN A 390 36.87 22.52 10.58
CA ASN A 390 36.36 23.80 10.06
C ASN A 390 36.86 24.99 10.89
N GLU A 391 37.40 26.00 10.22
CA GLU A 391 37.84 27.27 10.76
C GLU A 391 36.93 28.41 10.27
N CYS A 392 36.71 29.40 11.14
CA CYS A 392 35.87 30.55 10.88
C CYS A 392 36.40 31.44 9.73
N LYS A 393 35.52 31.79 8.78
CA LYS A 393 35.75 32.88 7.81
C LYS A 393 35.19 34.22 8.29
N LEU A 394 34.11 34.20 9.06
CA LEU A 394 33.43 35.40 9.58
C LEU A 394 33.72 35.55 11.09
N PRO A 395 33.44 36.71 11.71
CA PRO A 395 33.59 36.88 13.16
C PRO A 395 32.57 36.05 13.95
N CYS A 396 32.94 35.63 15.17
CA CYS A 396 32.00 34.99 16.08
C CYS A 396 30.91 35.98 16.54
N LYS A 397 29.64 35.62 16.34
CA LYS A 397 28.44 36.35 16.78
C LYS A 397 27.39 35.36 17.26
N ARG A 398 26.31 35.84 17.88
CA ARG A 398 25.22 34.95 18.27
C ARG A 398 24.51 34.40 17.04
N PHE A 399 23.92 33.20 17.14
CA PHE A 399 23.14 32.64 16.03
C PHE A 399 22.06 33.61 15.54
N LYS A 400 21.34 34.29 16.45
CA LYS A 400 20.32 35.30 16.10
C LYS A 400 20.85 36.53 15.36
N ASP A 401 22.17 36.77 15.41
CA ASP A 401 22.80 37.88 14.69
C ASP A 401 23.12 37.47 13.22
N TYR A 402 23.14 36.17 12.92
CA TYR A 402 23.32 35.61 11.56
C TYR A 402 22.00 35.15 10.93
N TYR A 403 21.07 34.63 11.73
CA TYR A 403 19.77 34.12 11.31
C TYR A 403 18.67 34.93 11.96
N LYS A 404 17.77 35.49 11.15
CA LYS A 404 16.76 36.46 11.62
C LYS A 404 15.63 35.79 12.41
N ASP A 405 15.33 34.55 12.06
CA ASP A 405 14.19 33.77 12.51
C ASP A 405 14.47 32.26 12.31
N PRO A 406 13.63 31.37 12.87
CA PRO A 406 13.75 29.92 12.66
C PRO A 406 13.75 29.53 11.18
N VAL A 407 12.92 30.18 10.35
CA VAL A 407 12.80 29.90 8.92
C VAL A 407 14.15 30.08 8.22
N SER A 408 14.79 31.24 8.38
CA SER A 408 16.11 31.53 7.81
C SER A 408 17.21 30.65 8.41
N PHE A 409 17.08 30.24 9.68
CA PHE A 409 17.98 29.30 10.32
C PHE A 409 17.93 27.91 9.68
N CYS A 410 16.80 27.20 9.73
CA CYS A 410 16.74 25.82 9.23
C CYS A 410 16.92 25.72 7.72
N ASN A 411 16.37 26.67 6.96
CA ASN A 411 16.51 26.65 5.50
C ASN A 411 17.96 26.84 5.05
N LYS A 412 18.77 27.58 5.82
CA LYS A 412 20.11 28.00 5.35
C LYS A 412 21.27 27.34 6.08
N ILE A 413 21.11 26.92 7.34
CA ILE A 413 22.23 26.43 8.15
C ILE A 413 22.98 25.28 7.48
N PHE A 414 22.27 24.34 6.88
CA PHE A 414 22.87 23.25 6.11
C PHE A 414 22.59 23.38 4.61
N ASP A 415 22.71 24.61 4.09
CA ASP A 415 22.65 24.90 2.65
C ASP A 415 21.44 24.26 1.97
N HIS A 416 20.23 24.61 2.44
CA HIS A 416 18.95 24.11 1.89
C HIS A 416 18.75 22.60 1.98
N SER A 417 19.38 21.94 2.96
CA SER A 417 19.04 20.54 3.30
C SER A 417 17.61 20.43 3.84
N PHE A 418 17.14 21.44 4.59
CA PHE A 418 15.78 21.53 5.12
C PHE A 418 14.98 22.67 4.48
N GLU A 419 13.67 22.52 4.52
CA GLU A 419 12.66 23.52 4.22
C GLU A 419 11.71 23.61 5.42
N TYR A 420 11.56 24.79 6.00
CA TYR A 420 10.65 25.07 7.11
C TYR A 420 9.20 24.87 6.65
N THR A 421 8.48 23.95 7.28
CA THR A 421 7.13 23.58 6.88
C THR A 421 6.19 23.54 8.08
N ASP A 422 5.14 24.36 8.02
CA ASP A 422 4.00 24.26 8.92
C ASP A 422 3.11 23.08 8.52
N GLY A 423 2.73 22.25 9.49
CA GLY A 423 1.79 21.17 9.25
C GLY A 423 1.87 20.04 10.27
N GLU A 424 1.19 18.95 9.97
CA GLU A 424 1.12 17.78 10.84
C GLU A 424 2.31 16.84 10.60
N HIS A 425 2.95 16.40 11.69
CA HIS A 425 4.09 15.47 11.66
C HIS A 425 3.71 14.18 10.92
N GLY A 426 4.56 13.77 9.98
CA GLY A 426 4.34 12.56 9.18
C GLY A 426 3.34 12.71 8.04
N LYS A 427 2.61 13.82 7.96
CA LYS A 427 1.65 14.09 6.88
C LYS A 427 2.10 15.22 5.96
N ASP A 428 2.64 16.29 6.55
CA ASP A 428 3.07 17.50 5.86
C ASP A 428 4.58 17.75 6.05
N CYS A 429 5.15 17.33 7.19
CA CYS A 429 6.55 17.57 7.55
C CYS A 429 7.18 16.39 8.32
N MET A 430 8.51 16.41 8.46
CA MET A 430 9.34 15.40 9.12
C MET A 430 9.86 15.87 10.47
N SER A 431 10.06 14.92 11.38
CA SER A 431 10.66 15.14 12.71
C SER A 431 12.12 14.70 12.72
N LEU A 432 12.98 15.48 13.39
CA LEU A 432 14.40 15.13 13.57
C LEU A 432 14.58 13.94 14.50
N TRP A 433 13.59 13.64 15.34
CA TRP A 433 13.65 12.51 16.26
C TRP A 433 12.29 11.83 16.38
N PRO A 434 12.04 10.75 15.61
CA PRO A 434 10.79 10.01 15.72
C PRO A 434 10.70 9.23 17.04
N ASP A 435 9.49 8.93 17.47
CA ASP A 435 9.23 8.24 18.75
C ASP A 435 9.84 6.82 18.80
N SER A 436 9.81 6.08 17.68
CA SER A 436 10.46 4.77 17.52
C SER A 436 10.45 4.32 16.05
N ASP A 437 11.10 3.19 15.76
CA ASP A 437 11.11 2.52 14.44
C ASP A 437 9.71 2.03 14.00
N ILE A 438 8.87 1.65 14.96
CA ILE A 438 7.48 1.21 14.73
C ILE A 438 6.54 2.41 14.48
N ARG A 439 6.88 3.56 15.05
CA ARG A 439 6.09 4.81 14.95
C ARG A 439 6.89 5.93 14.29
N ASP A 440 7.73 5.60 13.32
CA ASP A 440 8.44 6.61 12.54
C ASP A 440 7.45 7.30 11.59
N LEU A 441 6.81 8.36 12.08
CA LEU A 441 5.83 9.15 11.34
C LEU A 441 6.38 9.67 10.01
N ASN A 442 7.70 9.85 9.91
CA ASN A 442 8.37 10.24 8.68
C ASN A 442 8.14 9.25 7.52
N ARG A 443 7.88 7.97 7.84
CA ARG A 443 7.60 6.94 6.84
C ARG A 443 6.32 7.21 6.06
N GLU A 444 5.29 7.76 6.71
CA GLU A 444 4.00 8.05 6.07
C GLU A 444 4.16 9.12 4.99
N LEU A 445 4.80 10.25 5.33
CA LEU A 445 5.11 11.31 4.40
C LEU A 445 6.02 10.81 3.27
N ALA A 446 7.10 10.11 3.60
CA ALA A 446 8.02 9.57 2.59
C ALA A 446 7.31 8.61 1.62
N SER A 447 6.40 7.76 2.12
CA SER A 447 5.60 6.84 1.30
C SER A 447 4.62 7.59 0.40
N LYS A 448 3.97 8.64 0.90
CA LYS A 448 3.08 9.50 0.12
C LYS A 448 3.84 10.19 -1.02
N VAL A 449 4.98 10.82 -0.73
CA VAL A 449 5.80 11.50 -1.74
C VAL A 449 6.36 10.48 -2.75
N ALA A 450 6.86 9.34 -2.28
CA ALA A 450 7.34 8.25 -3.13
C ALA A 450 6.25 7.75 -4.09
N LEU A 451 5.02 7.56 -3.61
CA LEU A 451 3.88 7.17 -4.43
C LEU A 451 3.64 8.18 -5.55
N THR A 452 3.67 9.47 -5.24
CA THR A 452 3.52 10.54 -6.24
C THR A 452 4.63 10.50 -7.29
N LEU A 453 5.90 10.38 -6.87
CA LEU A 453 7.06 10.35 -7.78
C LEU A 453 7.03 9.11 -8.70
N VAL A 454 6.75 7.93 -8.13
CA VAL A 454 6.67 6.66 -8.86
C VAL A 454 5.51 6.65 -9.84
N SER A 455 4.34 7.19 -9.43
CA SER A 455 3.14 7.22 -10.28
C SER A 455 3.26 8.20 -11.44
N ALA A 456 4.02 9.29 -11.26
CA ALA A 456 4.30 10.26 -12.33
C ALA A 456 5.30 9.75 -13.39
N GLY A 457 5.81 8.52 -13.26
CA GLY A 457 6.77 7.95 -14.22
C GLY A 457 8.11 8.67 -14.24
N ILE A 458 8.44 9.41 -13.17
CA ILE A 458 9.69 10.15 -13.05
C ILE A 458 10.81 9.11 -12.90
N SER A 459 11.54 8.88 -14.00
CA SER A 459 12.72 8.02 -14.03
C SER A 459 13.81 8.64 -13.15
N LEU A 460 14.12 7.96 -12.05
CA LEU A 460 15.17 8.36 -11.13
C LEU A 460 16.50 7.76 -11.59
N ASN A 461 17.04 8.34 -12.66
CA ASN A 461 18.47 8.43 -12.87
C ASN A 461 18.81 9.71 -13.66
N PRO A 462 19.94 10.37 -13.35
CA PRO A 462 20.12 11.82 -13.48
C PRO A 462 20.61 12.20 -14.88
N PRO A 463 20.21 13.38 -15.42
CA PRO A 463 20.53 14.65 -14.77
C PRO A 463 19.43 15.72 -14.82
N VAL A 464 19.61 16.75 -13.99
CA VAL A 464 18.91 18.05 -13.99
C VAL A 464 17.53 18.05 -13.34
N PHE A 465 17.48 18.16 -12.01
CA PHE A 465 16.33 18.78 -11.34
C PHE A 465 16.82 19.75 -10.26
N ALA A 466 16.86 21.02 -10.61
CA ALA A 466 17.11 22.13 -9.68
C ALA A 466 15.82 22.62 -8.99
N ASN A 467 14.67 21.97 -9.20
CA ASN A 467 13.36 22.45 -8.75
C ASN A 467 12.45 21.32 -8.20
N ILE A 468 12.96 20.45 -7.33
CA ILE A 468 12.11 19.46 -6.63
C ILE A 468 11.08 20.17 -5.74
N GLY A 469 11.44 21.31 -5.11
CA GLY A 469 10.51 22.10 -4.31
C GLY A 469 9.26 22.53 -5.11
N PHE A 470 9.43 22.98 -6.36
CA PHE A 470 8.30 23.38 -7.20
C PHE A 470 7.43 22.20 -7.66
N ILE A 471 8.03 21.02 -7.92
CA ILE A 471 7.31 19.83 -8.39
C ILE A 471 6.54 19.17 -7.23
N VAL A 472 7.15 19.06 -6.04
CA VAL A 472 6.49 18.52 -4.84
C VAL A 472 5.37 19.48 -4.40
N TYR A 473 5.62 20.79 -4.42
CA TYR A 473 4.60 21.79 -4.09
C TYR A 473 3.47 21.81 -5.12
N ALA A 474 3.77 21.75 -6.43
CA ALA A 474 2.75 21.68 -7.48
C ALA A 474 1.93 20.39 -7.42
N ALA A 475 2.55 19.24 -7.14
CA ALA A 475 1.85 17.96 -7.03
C ALA A 475 0.96 17.89 -5.77
N LEU A 476 1.42 18.40 -4.63
CA LEU A 476 0.62 18.51 -3.42
C LEU A 476 -0.53 19.51 -3.59
N PHE A 477 -0.32 20.60 -4.33
CA PHE A 477 -1.35 21.59 -4.66
C PHE A 477 -2.40 21.04 -5.65
N LEU A 478 -1.99 20.28 -6.66
CA LEU A 478 -2.88 19.57 -7.59
C LEU A 478 -3.74 18.51 -6.90
N GLN A 479 -3.18 17.76 -5.93
CA GLN A 479 -3.96 16.82 -5.13
C GLN A 479 -5.03 17.54 -4.29
N LYS A 480 -4.68 18.67 -3.68
CA LYS A 480 -5.64 19.51 -2.91
C LYS A 480 -6.77 20.09 -3.77
N LEU A 481 -6.55 20.29 -5.07
CA LEU A 481 -7.57 20.73 -6.03
C LEU A 481 -8.45 19.60 -6.56
N LEU A 482 -8.01 18.34 -6.46
CA LEU A 482 -8.79 17.15 -6.82
C LEU A 482 -9.65 16.63 -5.65
N ASP A 483 -9.28 16.97 -4.41
CA ASP A 483 -10.02 16.64 -3.19
C ASP A 483 -11.04 17.74 -2.78
N LEU A 484 -11.19 18.79 -3.59
CA LEU A 484 -12.23 19.84 -3.53
C LEU A 484 -13.24 19.62 -4.66
#